data_AF-A0A812IS29-F1
#
_entry.id   AF-A0A812IS29-F1
#
_cell.length_a   1.000
_cell.length_b   1.000
_cell.length_c   1.000
_cell.angle_alpha   90.00
_cell.angle_beta   90.00
_cell.angle_gamma   90.00
#
_symmetry.space_group_name_H-M   'P 1'
#
loop_
_entity.id
_entity.type
_entity.pdbx_description
1 polymer ?
#
loop_
_entity_poly.entity_id
_entity_poly.type
_entity_poly.pdbx_seq_one_letter_code
_entity_poly.pdbx_strand_id
1 'polypeptide(L)'
;MNSNKRAQIDLSNVEPPRRLARRLGNLFLTNAVPAAEAGRLFRDAEASGSAHMDRLATLGSRRADDLARHRDVLRKMNRNRHWPGQYIVQAPLWNHKEQKEEQGDIVMWLPHEILYCLDAKARNPSNLRKLEVLQEQERQFLDVAASSLQVGSEDLMLVGIWGDGTPLNRDRSQVAEVLSMNILSCETRSDTRFPLCILQKHLMVKNQTWNLILEVISWSFRFAAAGVFPRCRHDGSPWHASDGYRAGKQGSACPRAVLGQVRGDWAFFKQVLYLPA
;
A
#
# COMPACT_ATOMS: atom_id res chain seq x y z
N MET A 1 12.62 26.60 7.97
CA MET A 1 11.28 26.57 7.34
C MET A 1 11.44 26.11 5.90
N ASN A 2 11.39 24.80 5.63
CA ASN A 2 11.42 24.32 4.25
C ASN A 2 9.99 24.36 3.71
N SER A 3 9.77 25.19 2.68
CA SER A 3 8.49 25.26 1.98
C SER A 3 8.15 23.87 1.45
N ASN A 4 6.95 23.39 1.77
CA ASN A 4 6.31 22.23 1.15
C ASN A 4 6.18 22.50 -0.36
N LYS A 5 7.23 22.24 -1.15
CA LYS A 5 7.10 22.08 -2.59
C LYS A 5 6.34 20.77 -2.81
N ARG A 6 5.00 20.83 -2.77
CA ARG A 6 4.15 19.77 -3.30
C ARG A 6 4.66 19.50 -4.71
N ALA A 7 5.08 18.27 -4.98
CA ALA A 7 5.62 17.89 -6.27
C ALA A 7 4.65 18.31 -7.38
N GLN A 8 5.02 19.32 -8.16
CA GLN A 8 4.25 19.71 -9.32
C GLN A 8 4.39 18.59 -10.34
N ILE A 9 3.26 18.00 -10.73
CA ILE A 9 3.25 17.00 -11.79
C ILE A 9 3.62 17.73 -13.09
N ASP A 10 4.78 17.39 -13.66
CA ASP A 10 5.14 17.86 -15.00
C ASP A 10 4.21 17.18 -16.03
N LEU A 11 3.39 18.02 -16.69
CA LEU A 11 2.43 17.60 -17.70
C LEU A 11 2.72 18.29 -19.05
N SER A 12 3.92 18.84 -19.23
CA SER A 12 4.35 19.54 -20.45
C SER A 12 4.14 18.69 -21.71
N ASN A 13 4.39 17.38 -21.62
CA ASN A 13 4.27 16.41 -22.71
C ASN A 13 2.86 15.80 -22.87
N VAL A 14 1.85 16.26 -22.13
CA VAL A 14 0.48 15.75 -22.21
C VAL A 14 -0.39 16.69 -23.02
N GLU A 15 -1.17 16.17 -23.96
CA GLU A 15 -2.10 16.95 -24.78
C GLU A 15 -3.02 17.85 -23.93
N PRO A 16 -3.32 19.08 -24.38
CA PRO A 16 -4.03 20.08 -23.56
C PRO A 16 -5.33 19.59 -22.89
N PRO A 17 -6.23 18.85 -23.57
CA PRO A 17 -7.47 18.38 -22.92
C PRO A 17 -7.20 17.34 -21.82
N ARG A 18 -6.27 16.41 -22.06
CA ARG A 18 -5.84 15.41 -21.06
C ARG A 18 -5.08 16.05 -19.90
N ARG A 19 -4.34 17.14 -20.17
CA ARG A 19 -3.61 17.93 -19.18
C ARG A 19 -4.58 18.60 -18.19
N LEU A 20 -5.67 19.19 -18.67
CA LEU A 20 -6.71 19.79 -17.84
C LEU A 20 -7.35 18.76 -16.91
N ALA A 21 -7.80 17.63 -17.45
CA ALA A 21 -8.39 16.54 -16.68
C ALA A 21 -7.44 16.03 -15.57
N ARG A 22 -6.15 15.86 -15.89
CA ARG A 22 -5.12 15.46 -14.91
C ARG A 22 -4.88 16.51 -13.82
N ARG A 23 -4.85 17.80 -14.17
CA ARG A 23 -4.68 18.89 -13.20
C ARG A 23 -5.84 18.96 -12.22
N LEU A 24 -7.07 18.93 -12.74
CA LEU A 24 -8.28 18.97 -11.92
C LEU A 24 -8.37 17.73 -11.00
N GLY A 25 -8.06 16.54 -11.52
CA GLY A 25 -7.94 15.34 -10.70
C GLY A 25 -6.87 15.44 -9.61
N ASN A 26 -5.71 16.04 -9.92
CA ASN A 26 -4.63 16.24 -8.96
C ASN A 26 -5.01 17.23 -7.83
N LEU A 27 -5.77 18.27 -8.14
CA LEU A 27 -6.27 19.21 -7.13
C LEU A 27 -7.12 18.49 -6.07
N PHE A 28 -7.97 17.56 -6.50
CA PHE A 28 -8.71 16.71 -5.58
C PHE A 28 -7.79 15.76 -4.80
N LEU A 29 -6.91 15.01 -5.48
CA LEU A 29 -6.04 14.01 -4.84
C LEU A 29 -5.03 14.63 -3.83
N THR A 30 -4.68 15.90 -4.01
CA THR A 30 -3.77 16.63 -3.10
C THR A 30 -4.52 17.38 -1.99
N ASN A 31 -5.83 17.11 -1.82
CA ASN A 31 -6.72 17.81 -0.90
C ASN A 31 -6.65 19.35 -1.06
N ALA A 32 -6.36 19.84 -2.27
CA ALA A 32 -6.39 21.28 -2.56
C ALA A 32 -7.84 21.79 -2.71
N VAL A 33 -8.76 20.89 -3.06
CA VAL A 33 -10.18 21.21 -3.28
C VAL A 33 -11.05 20.10 -2.68
N PRO A 34 -12.12 20.43 -1.92
CA PRO A 34 -13.06 19.45 -1.39
C PRO A 34 -13.75 18.62 -2.49
N ALA A 35 -14.21 17.40 -2.16
CA ALA A 35 -14.85 16.49 -3.11
C ALA A 35 -16.05 17.11 -3.84
N ALA A 36 -16.90 17.83 -3.12
CA ALA A 36 -18.08 18.48 -3.67
C ALA A 36 -17.71 19.55 -4.72
N GLU A 37 -16.66 20.33 -4.42
CA GLU A 37 -16.17 21.40 -5.28
C GLU A 37 -15.42 20.85 -6.49
N ALA A 38 -14.59 19.83 -6.30
CA ALA A 38 -13.96 19.09 -7.41
C ALA A 38 -15.02 18.53 -8.37
N GLY A 39 -16.10 17.95 -7.84
CA GLY A 39 -17.22 17.47 -8.64
C GLY A 39 -17.94 18.56 -9.45
N ARG A 40 -18.08 19.77 -8.90
CA ARG A 40 -18.62 20.94 -9.63
C ARG A 40 -17.69 21.34 -10.77
N LEU A 41 -16.41 21.55 -10.47
CA LEU A 41 -15.39 21.90 -11.47
C LEU A 41 -15.32 20.90 -12.62
N PHE A 42 -15.46 19.60 -12.35
CA PHE A 42 -15.47 18.59 -13.41
C PHE A 42 -16.68 18.71 -14.34
N ARG A 43 -17.88 19.00 -13.79
CA ARG A 43 -19.11 19.20 -14.57
C ARG A 43 -19.07 20.48 -15.38
N ASP A 44 -18.60 21.58 -14.79
CA ASP A 44 -18.51 22.86 -15.48
C ASP A 44 -17.50 22.79 -16.65
N ALA A 45 -16.39 22.06 -16.46
CA ALA A 45 -15.42 21.82 -17.51
C ALA A 45 -15.98 20.96 -18.66
N GLU A 46 -16.77 19.92 -18.35
CA GLU A 46 -17.49 19.12 -19.35
C GLU A 46 -18.53 19.96 -20.10
N ALA A 47 -19.37 20.72 -19.38
CA ALA A 47 -20.39 21.60 -19.96
C ALA A 47 -19.79 22.68 -20.86
N SER A 48 -18.54 23.09 -20.59
CA SER A 48 -17.78 24.03 -21.43
C SER A 48 -17.12 23.38 -22.66
N GLY A 49 -17.41 22.09 -22.93
CA GLY A 49 -16.91 21.37 -24.10
C GLY A 49 -15.49 20.81 -23.96
N SER A 50 -14.96 20.71 -22.73
CA SER A 50 -13.61 20.15 -22.53
C SER A 50 -13.62 18.63 -22.79
N ALA A 51 -12.85 18.19 -23.79
CA ALA A 51 -12.68 16.76 -24.08
C ALA A 51 -12.06 16.00 -22.89
N HIS A 52 -12.45 14.73 -22.73
CA HIS A 52 -12.02 13.82 -21.65
C HIS A 52 -12.46 14.17 -20.22
N MET A 53 -13.45 15.06 -20.07
CA MET A 53 -14.06 15.39 -18.77
C MET A 53 -15.30 14.55 -18.43
N ASP A 54 -15.85 13.80 -19.38
CA ASP A 54 -17.01 12.91 -19.26
C ASP A 54 -16.94 11.97 -18.05
N ARG A 55 -15.78 11.36 -17.85
CA ARG A 55 -15.56 10.43 -16.73
C ARG A 55 -15.45 11.15 -15.39
N LEU A 56 -14.91 12.36 -15.39
CA LEU A 56 -14.71 13.15 -14.18
C LEU A 56 -16.00 13.85 -13.75
N ALA A 57 -16.80 14.35 -14.68
CA ALA A 57 -18.05 15.03 -14.41
C ALA A 57 -19.13 14.11 -13.81
N THR A 58 -19.09 12.81 -14.13
CA THR A 58 -19.94 11.79 -13.51
C THR A 58 -19.46 11.34 -12.12
N LEU A 59 -18.37 11.91 -11.59
CA LEU A 59 -17.88 11.58 -10.24
C LEU A 59 -18.81 12.14 -9.18
N GLY A 60 -19.26 11.30 -8.23
CA GLY A 60 -20.08 11.74 -7.10
C GLY A 60 -21.52 12.13 -7.45
N SER A 61 -21.95 12.08 -8.72
CA SER A 61 -23.29 12.47 -9.15
C SER A 61 -24.41 11.51 -8.71
N ARG A 62 -24.06 10.30 -8.28
CA ARG A 62 -25.03 9.23 -7.94
C ARG A 62 -25.41 9.14 -6.46
N ARG A 63 -24.78 9.87 -5.53
CA ARG A 63 -25.04 9.72 -4.08
C ARG A 63 -24.99 11.04 -3.32
N ALA A 64 -25.98 11.22 -2.43
CA ALA A 64 -26.15 12.42 -1.62
C ALA A 64 -25.10 12.57 -0.52
N ASP A 65 -24.49 11.48 -0.01
CA ASP A 65 -23.50 11.55 1.07
C ASP A 65 -22.07 11.86 0.61
N ASP A 66 -21.44 12.84 1.25
CA ASP A 66 -20.09 13.31 0.92
C ASP A 66 -18.99 12.24 1.12
N LEU A 67 -19.11 11.38 2.14
CA LEU A 67 -18.17 10.27 2.36
C LEU A 67 -18.24 9.23 1.23
N ALA A 68 -19.44 8.95 0.73
CA ALA A 68 -19.64 8.04 -0.40
C ALA A 68 -19.11 8.65 -1.71
N ARG A 69 -19.23 9.96 -1.88
CA ARG A 69 -18.65 10.69 -3.04
C ARG A 69 -17.13 10.60 -3.04
N HIS A 70 -16.46 10.82 -1.90
CA HIS A 70 -15.01 10.72 -1.80
C HIS A 70 -14.50 9.31 -2.21
N ARG A 71 -15.15 8.25 -1.72
CA ARG A 71 -14.83 6.86 -2.10
C ARG A 71 -15.06 6.59 -3.60
N ASP A 72 -16.15 7.07 -4.18
CA ASP A 72 -16.44 6.84 -5.60
C ASP A 72 -15.46 7.59 -6.51
N VAL A 73 -15.09 8.83 -6.14
CA VAL A 73 -14.06 9.60 -6.84
C VAL A 73 -12.74 8.85 -6.82
N LEU A 74 -12.26 8.43 -5.64
CA LEU A 74 -11.03 7.66 -5.51
C LEU A 74 -11.06 6.35 -6.31
N ARG A 75 -12.19 5.63 -6.29
CA ARG A 75 -12.35 4.38 -7.04
C ARG A 75 -12.20 4.59 -8.55
N LYS A 76 -12.88 5.60 -9.10
CA LYS A 76 -12.85 5.90 -10.53
C LYS A 76 -11.50 6.46 -10.97
N MET A 77 -10.87 7.32 -10.15
CA MET A 77 -9.51 7.82 -10.39
C MET A 77 -8.46 6.70 -10.38
N ASN A 78 -8.69 5.64 -9.59
CA ASN A 78 -7.79 4.50 -9.48
C ASN A 78 -8.13 3.32 -10.41
N ARG A 79 -9.05 3.47 -11.37
CA ARG A 79 -9.54 2.35 -12.20
C ARG A 79 -8.48 1.72 -13.12
N ASN A 80 -7.44 2.49 -13.46
CA ASN A 80 -6.27 2.02 -14.23
C ASN A 80 -4.99 1.99 -13.37
N ARG A 81 -5.12 1.83 -12.05
CA ARG A 81 -3.96 1.81 -11.16
C ARG A 81 -3.08 0.60 -11.48
N HIS A 82 -1.77 0.83 -11.51
CA HIS A 82 -0.77 -0.24 -11.63
C HIS A 82 -0.48 -0.93 -10.30
N TRP A 83 -1.03 -0.38 -9.20
CA TRP A 83 -0.88 -0.87 -7.83
C TRP A 83 -1.92 -1.95 -7.47
N PRO A 84 -1.60 -2.85 -6.53
CA PRO A 84 -2.48 -3.96 -6.21
C PRO A 84 -3.80 -3.52 -5.57
N GLY A 85 -4.74 -4.46 -5.48
CA GLY A 85 -6.02 -4.30 -4.77
C GLY A 85 -5.82 -3.94 -3.30
N GLN A 86 -6.77 -3.25 -2.67
CA GLN A 86 -6.75 -3.14 -1.20
C GLN A 86 -7.11 -4.51 -0.63
N TYR A 87 -6.39 -4.95 0.39
CA TYR A 87 -6.76 -6.13 1.19
C TYR A 87 -7.39 -5.62 2.48
N ILE A 88 -8.64 -6.03 2.74
CA ILE A 88 -9.36 -5.62 3.96
C ILE A 88 -9.36 -6.81 4.90
N VAL A 89 -8.87 -6.62 6.11
CA VAL A 89 -8.90 -7.62 7.20
C VAL A 89 -9.80 -7.13 8.32
N GLN A 90 -10.57 -8.05 8.90
CA GLN A 90 -11.33 -7.78 10.13
C GLN A 90 -10.40 -7.93 11.31
N ALA A 91 -10.35 -6.94 12.19
CA ALA A 91 -9.52 -6.96 13.38
C ALA A 91 -10.23 -6.29 14.55
N PRO A 92 -9.90 -6.67 15.81
CA PRO A 92 -10.34 -5.95 16.98
C PRO A 92 -9.72 -4.55 16.96
N LEU A 93 -10.60 -3.56 16.98
CA LEU A 93 -10.30 -2.14 17.06
C LEU A 93 -11.04 -1.53 18.25
N TRP A 94 -10.46 -0.48 18.83
CA TRP A 94 -11.06 0.24 19.94
C TRP A 94 -12.02 1.32 19.44
N ASN A 95 -13.30 1.20 19.76
CA ASN A 95 -14.31 2.22 19.49
C ASN A 95 -14.35 3.23 20.65
N HIS A 96 -13.81 4.42 20.43
CA HIS A 96 -13.80 5.49 21.45
C HIS A 96 -15.18 6.04 21.79
N LYS A 97 -16.14 5.96 20.87
CA LYS A 97 -17.50 6.45 21.13
C LYS A 97 -18.23 5.52 22.09
N GLU A 98 -18.07 4.22 21.89
CA GLU A 98 -18.74 3.18 22.69
C GLU A 98 -17.87 2.63 23.83
N GLN A 99 -16.60 3.05 23.91
CA GLN A 99 -15.62 2.63 24.91
C GLN A 99 -15.48 1.11 25.03
N LYS A 100 -15.49 0.42 23.87
CA LYS A 100 -15.39 -1.04 23.80
C LYS A 100 -14.61 -1.49 22.58
N GLU A 101 -14.13 -2.72 22.64
CA GLU A 101 -13.54 -3.41 21.49
C GLU A 101 -14.64 -3.85 20.50
N GLU A 102 -14.40 -3.62 19.22
CA GLU A 102 -15.29 -4.00 18.13
C GLU A 102 -14.49 -4.54 16.96
N GLN A 103 -15.13 -5.36 16.12
CA GLN A 103 -14.54 -5.76 14.84
C GLN A 103 -14.61 -4.59 13.86
N GLY A 104 -13.48 -4.28 13.24
CA GLY A 104 -13.41 -3.24 12.22
C GLY A 104 -12.43 -3.56 11.11
N ASP A 105 -12.55 -2.78 10.04
CA ASP A 105 -11.79 -2.94 8.81
C ASP A 105 -10.40 -2.31 8.93
N ILE A 106 -9.36 -3.11 8.76
CA ILE A 106 -8.00 -2.62 8.49
C ILE A 106 -7.71 -2.80 6.99
N VAL A 107 -7.28 -1.72 6.36
CA VAL A 107 -6.88 -1.71 4.95
C VAL A 107 -5.38 -1.93 4.85
N MET A 108 -4.98 -2.94 4.09
CA MET A 108 -3.59 -3.33 3.90
C MET A 108 -3.24 -3.46 2.41
N TRP A 109 -1.96 -3.31 2.11
CA TRP A 109 -1.34 -3.86 0.90
C TRP A 109 -0.52 -5.08 1.26
N LEU A 110 -0.54 -6.07 0.37
CA LEU A 110 0.14 -7.34 0.57
C LEU A 110 1.51 -7.29 -0.11
N PRO A 111 2.60 -7.64 0.61
CA PRO A 111 3.95 -7.67 0.03
C PRO A 111 4.04 -8.40 -1.31
N HIS A 112 3.49 -9.61 -1.45
CA HIS A 112 3.59 -10.39 -2.68
C HIS A 112 2.94 -9.69 -3.88
N GLU A 113 1.85 -8.95 -3.66
CA GLU A 113 1.17 -8.22 -4.73
C GLU A 113 1.90 -6.95 -5.12
N ILE A 114 2.50 -6.24 -4.15
CA ILE A 114 3.37 -5.09 -4.43
C ILE A 114 4.55 -5.54 -5.29
N LEU A 115 5.21 -6.62 -4.88
CA LEU A 115 6.34 -7.21 -5.60
C LEU A 115 5.94 -7.63 -7.01
N TYR A 116 4.80 -8.31 -7.17
CA TYR A 116 4.25 -8.65 -8.49
C TYR A 116 4.03 -7.43 -9.38
N CYS A 117 3.40 -6.37 -8.85
CA CYS A 117 3.15 -5.14 -9.59
C CYS A 117 4.46 -4.46 -10.02
N LEU A 118 5.46 -4.42 -9.14
CA LEU A 118 6.77 -3.83 -9.44
C LEU A 118 7.53 -4.65 -10.47
N ASP A 119 7.60 -5.97 -10.32
CA ASP A 119 8.29 -6.87 -11.22
C ASP A 119 7.69 -6.83 -12.64
N ALA A 120 6.36 -6.89 -12.74
CA ALA A 120 5.65 -6.86 -14.02
C ALA A 120 5.69 -5.50 -14.74
N LYS A 121 6.11 -4.43 -14.06
CA LYS A 121 6.14 -3.05 -14.61
C LYS A 121 7.53 -2.43 -14.64
N ALA A 122 8.51 -3.04 -13.99
CA ALA A 122 9.89 -2.60 -14.07
C ALA A 122 10.37 -2.67 -15.53
N ARG A 123 11.05 -1.62 -15.99
CA ARG A 123 11.72 -1.65 -17.30
C ARG A 123 12.77 -2.76 -17.36
N ASN A 124 13.44 -2.99 -16.23
CA ASN A 124 14.39 -4.08 -16.04
C ASN A 124 14.11 -4.77 -14.69
N PRO A 125 13.36 -5.89 -14.67
CA PRO A 125 13.04 -6.61 -13.44
C PRO A 125 14.26 -7.16 -12.69
N SER A 126 15.38 -7.40 -13.38
CA SER A 126 16.63 -7.83 -12.74
C SER A 126 17.19 -6.79 -11.76
N ASN A 127 16.82 -5.52 -11.91
CA ASN A 127 17.24 -4.45 -11.01
C ASN A 127 16.60 -4.56 -9.61
N LEU A 128 15.60 -5.43 -9.43
CA LEU A 128 15.00 -5.73 -8.12
C LEU A 128 15.74 -6.85 -7.37
N ARG A 129 16.70 -7.52 -8.01
CA ARG A 129 17.41 -8.71 -7.51
C ARG A 129 18.94 -8.56 -7.64
N LYS A 130 19.45 -7.33 -7.52
CA LYS A 130 20.90 -7.08 -7.56
C LYS A 130 21.53 -7.53 -6.26
N LEU A 131 22.45 -8.47 -6.35
CA LEU A 131 23.18 -9.00 -5.19
C LEU A 131 24.31 -8.05 -4.80
N GLU A 132 24.84 -7.30 -5.76
CA GLU A 132 25.98 -6.39 -5.59
C GLU A 132 25.65 -5.18 -4.71
N VAL A 133 24.36 -4.86 -4.55
CA VAL A 133 23.90 -3.77 -3.67
C VAL A 133 23.68 -4.21 -2.22
N LEU A 134 23.72 -5.51 -1.95
CA LEU A 134 23.50 -6.08 -0.62
C LEU A 134 24.78 -6.04 0.21
N GLN A 135 24.60 -5.87 1.52
CA GLN A 135 25.67 -6.05 2.49
C GLN A 135 26.04 -7.55 2.61
N GLU A 136 27.23 -7.83 3.12
CA GLU A 136 27.73 -9.21 3.26
C GLU A 136 26.77 -10.09 4.07
N GLN A 137 26.26 -9.61 5.21
CA GLN A 137 25.31 -10.38 6.03
C GLN A 137 23.97 -10.59 5.31
N GLU A 138 23.50 -9.61 4.56
CA GLU A 138 22.27 -9.70 3.77
C GLU A 138 22.40 -10.73 2.66
N ARG A 139 23.56 -10.79 2.02
CA ARG A 139 23.89 -11.77 0.98
C ARG A 139 23.97 -13.18 1.56
N GLN A 140 24.69 -13.37 2.66
CA GLN A 140 24.77 -14.66 3.34
C GLN A 140 23.38 -15.17 3.76
N PHE A 141 22.54 -14.31 4.31
CA PHE A 141 21.16 -14.66 4.63
C PHE A 141 20.38 -15.09 3.37
N LEU A 142 20.50 -14.32 2.28
CA LEU A 142 19.81 -14.62 1.03
C LEU A 142 20.25 -15.97 0.45
N ASP A 143 21.54 -16.30 0.49
CA ASP A 143 22.08 -17.57 0.01
C ASP A 143 21.56 -18.77 0.83
N VAL A 144 21.46 -18.63 2.16
CA VAL A 144 20.84 -19.64 3.03
C VAL A 144 19.36 -19.80 2.71
N ALA A 145 18.63 -18.70 2.51
CA ALA A 145 17.22 -18.73 2.17
C ALA A 145 16.97 -19.35 0.78
N ALA A 146 17.79 -19.00 -0.22
CA ALA A 146 17.75 -19.56 -1.57
C ALA A 146 17.98 -21.07 -1.55
N SER A 147 19.01 -21.52 -0.81
CA SER A 147 19.30 -22.93 -0.61
C SER A 147 18.13 -23.68 0.04
N SER A 148 17.52 -23.09 1.07
CA SER A 148 16.38 -23.68 1.78
C SER A 148 15.12 -23.78 0.91
N LEU A 149 14.96 -22.83 -0.02
CA LEU A 149 13.85 -22.79 -0.97
C LEU A 149 14.15 -23.55 -2.27
N GLN A 150 15.36 -24.09 -2.43
CA GLN A 150 15.84 -24.78 -3.63
C GLN A 150 15.73 -23.92 -4.89
N VAL A 151 16.17 -22.66 -4.80
CA VAL A 151 16.20 -21.68 -5.91
C VAL A 151 17.54 -20.94 -5.95
N GLY A 152 17.82 -20.23 -7.04
CA GLY A 152 18.99 -19.35 -7.12
C GLY A 152 18.79 -18.07 -6.29
N SER A 153 19.88 -17.52 -5.73
CA SER A 153 19.84 -16.24 -5.02
C SER A 153 19.42 -15.10 -5.95
N GLU A 154 19.79 -15.18 -7.22
CA GLU A 154 19.39 -14.25 -8.29
C GLU A 154 17.90 -14.28 -8.63
N ASP A 155 17.15 -15.30 -8.20
CA ASP A 155 15.70 -15.40 -8.38
C ASP A 155 14.91 -14.71 -7.26
N LEU A 156 15.57 -14.43 -6.13
CA LEU A 156 14.97 -13.89 -4.92
C LEU A 156 15.15 -12.38 -4.81
N MET A 157 14.07 -11.67 -4.46
CA MET A 157 14.18 -10.32 -3.92
C MET A 157 14.38 -10.38 -2.39
N LEU A 158 15.36 -9.63 -1.88
CA LEU A 158 15.51 -9.43 -0.45
C LEU A 158 14.71 -8.21 -0.01
N VAL A 159 13.83 -8.37 0.98
CA VAL A 159 12.90 -7.33 1.44
C VAL A 159 13.16 -7.00 2.91
N GLY A 160 13.00 -5.73 3.26
CA GLY A 160 12.94 -5.25 4.65
C GLY A 160 11.55 -4.71 4.98
N ILE A 161 11.16 -4.79 6.26
CA ILE A 161 10.00 -4.07 6.80
C ILE A 161 10.41 -3.06 7.86
N TRP A 162 9.63 -1.99 7.96
CA TRP A 162 9.81 -0.90 8.91
C TRP A 162 8.50 -0.60 9.61
N GLY A 163 8.50 -0.67 10.94
CA GLY A 163 7.44 -0.17 11.81
C GLY A 163 7.83 1.16 12.46
N ASP A 164 7.00 2.18 12.33
CA ASP A 164 7.27 3.51 12.89
C ASP A 164 5.97 4.23 13.33
N GLY A 165 6.08 5.00 14.41
CA GLY A 165 5.00 5.84 14.93
C GLY A 165 5.15 7.27 14.44
N THR A 166 4.26 7.72 13.55
CA THR A 166 4.28 9.07 12.99
C THR A 166 3.22 9.98 13.63
N PRO A 167 3.58 11.16 14.17
CA PRO A 167 2.61 12.13 14.65
C PRO A 167 1.68 12.65 13.54
N LEU A 168 0.37 12.67 13.82
CA LEU A 168 -0.67 13.21 12.92
C LEU A 168 -0.96 14.70 13.16
N ASN A 169 -0.61 15.20 14.34
CA ASN A 169 -0.83 16.58 14.76
C ASN A 169 0.44 17.20 15.37
N ARG A 170 0.45 18.54 15.46
CA ARG A 170 1.63 19.32 15.87
C ARG A 170 2.08 19.00 17.30
N ASP A 171 1.13 18.83 18.20
CA ASP A 171 1.30 18.46 19.60
C ASP A 171 1.58 16.96 19.81
N ARG A 172 1.54 16.16 18.73
CA ARG A 172 1.86 14.72 18.72
C ARG A 172 0.98 13.85 19.61
N SER A 173 -0.18 14.36 20.05
CA SER A 173 -1.15 13.60 20.84
C SER A 173 -1.85 12.51 20.01
N GLN A 174 -1.85 12.63 18.69
CA GLN A 174 -2.36 11.62 17.77
C GLN A 174 -1.20 11.03 16.97
N VAL A 175 -1.05 9.72 17.03
CA VAL A 175 0.00 8.97 16.34
C VAL A 175 -0.65 7.98 15.38
N ALA A 176 -0.12 7.90 14.15
CA ALA A 176 -0.36 6.79 13.25
C ALA A 176 0.79 5.81 13.33
N GLU A 177 0.47 4.55 13.57
CA GLU A 177 1.39 3.43 13.41
C GLU A 177 1.45 3.08 11.92
N VAL A 178 2.66 3.07 11.37
CA VAL A 178 2.94 2.82 9.95
C VAL A 178 3.80 1.57 9.84
N LEU A 179 3.29 0.57 9.14
CA LEU A 179 4.09 -0.55 8.65
C LEU A 179 4.38 -0.34 7.17
N SER A 180 5.66 -0.41 6.79
CA SER A 180 6.10 -0.24 5.41
C SER A 180 7.14 -1.28 5.02
N MET A 181 7.38 -1.46 3.73
CA MET A 181 8.41 -2.35 3.19
C MET A 181 9.33 -1.63 2.21
N ASN A 182 10.55 -2.13 2.06
CA ASN A 182 11.48 -1.72 1.01
C ASN A 182 12.16 -2.95 0.40
N ILE A 183 12.62 -2.85 -0.84
CA ILE A 183 13.34 -3.93 -1.53
C ILE A 183 14.84 -3.64 -1.41
N LEU A 184 15.53 -4.41 -0.58
CA LEU A 184 16.96 -4.21 -0.27
C LEU A 184 17.84 -4.51 -1.48
N SER A 185 17.48 -5.56 -2.25
CA SER A 185 18.17 -5.94 -3.49
C SER A 185 17.83 -5.04 -4.69
N CYS A 186 17.23 -3.88 -4.47
CA CYS A 186 16.90 -2.93 -5.52
C CYS A 186 18.04 -1.95 -5.79
N GLU A 187 18.55 -1.93 -7.03
CA GLU A 187 19.72 -1.16 -7.42
C GLU A 187 19.61 0.36 -7.20
N THR A 188 18.48 0.95 -7.58
CA THR A 188 18.36 2.41 -7.74
C THR A 188 17.53 3.09 -6.66
N ARG A 189 16.83 2.32 -5.80
CA ARG A 189 15.81 2.80 -4.87
C ARG A 189 15.58 1.87 -3.67
N SER A 190 16.64 1.30 -3.11
CA SER A 190 16.54 0.41 -1.95
C SER A 190 15.99 1.09 -0.68
N ASP A 191 16.02 2.42 -0.63
CA ASP A 191 15.48 3.26 0.44
C ASP A 191 13.99 3.58 0.30
N THR A 192 13.40 3.34 -0.88
CA THR A 192 12.00 3.65 -1.13
C THR A 192 11.09 2.73 -0.33
N ARG A 193 10.25 3.33 0.51
CA ARG A 193 9.30 2.62 1.37
C ARG A 193 7.91 2.60 0.76
N PHE A 194 7.33 1.40 0.66
CA PHE A 194 5.95 1.17 0.26
C PHE A 194 5.10 0.93 1.53
N PRO A 195 4.05 1.71 1.78
CA PRO A 195 3.20 1.48 2.94
C PRO A 195 2.44 0.16 2.79
N LEU A 196 2.47 -0.65 3.84
CA LEU A 196 1.71 -1.90 3.95
C LEU A 196 0.43 -1.69 4.74
N CYS A 197 0.51 -0.95 5.85
CA CYS A 197 -0.62 -0.65 6.71
C CYS A 197 -0.37 0.69 7.43
N ILE A 198 -1.41 1.50 7.57
CA ILE A 198 -1.39 2.74 8.35
C ILE A 198 -2.63 2.74 9.23
N LEU A 199 -2.44 2.81 10.55
CA LEU A 199 -3.55 2.78 11.51
C LEU A 199 -3.32 3.80 12.61
N GLN A 200 -4.39 4.48 13.04
CA GLN A 200 -4.27 5.40 14.16
C GLN A 200 -4.09 4.61 15.45
N LYS A 201 -3.04 4.93 16.22
CA LYS A 201 -2.64 4.18 17.41
C LYS A 201 -3.78 4.01 18.41
N HIS A 202 -4.60 5.04 18.59
CA HIS A 202 -5.71 5.01 19.54
C HIS A 202 -6.84 4.05 19.13
N LEU A 203 -6.93 3.65 17.86
CA LEU A 203 -7.91 2.64 17.41
C LEU A 203 -7.40 1.22 17.63
N MET A 204 -6.12 1.03 17.98
CA MET A 204 -5.52 -0.29 18.10
C MET A 204 -5.79 -0.89 19.47
N VAL A 205 -6.22 -2.15 19.48
CA VAL A 205 -6.24 -3.01 20.67
C VAL A 205 -4.84 -3.58 20.88
N LYS A 206 -3.90 -2.69 21.23
CA LYS A 206 -2.49 -2.96 21.55
C LYS A 206 -1.88 -4.05 20.63
N ASN A 207 -1.34 -5.12 21.23
CA ASN A 207 -0.66 -6.20 20.53
C ASN A 207 -1.62 -7.10 19.73
N GLN A 208 -2.91 -7.16 20.07
CA GLN A 208 -3.86 -8.04 19.37
C GLN A 208 -4.05 -7.58 17.91
N THR A 209 -4.25 -6.28 17.72
CA THR A 209 -4.34 -5.70 16.37
C THR A 209 -3.04 -5.91 15.59
N TRP A 210 -1.88 -5.75 16.24
CA TRP A 210 -0.58 -6.00 15.62
C TRP A 210 -0.35 -7.46 15.23
N ASN A 211 -0.72 -8.41 16.09
CA ASN A 211 -0.57 -9.84 15.81
C ASN A 211 -1.31 -10.22 14.52
N LEU A 212 -2.55 -9.73 14.35
CA LEU A 212 -3.34 -9.98 13.13
C LEU A 212 -2.72 -9.33 11.89
N ILE A 213 -2.25 -8.09 12.00
CA ILE A 213 -1.51 -7.42 10.91
C ILE A 213 -0.31 -8.27 10.51
N LEU A 214 0.50 -8.73 11.47
CA LEU A 214 1.71 -9.51 11.21
C LEU A 214 1.42 -10.91 10.70
N GLU A 215 0.31 -11.52 11.11
CA GLU A 215 -0.17 -12.79 10.56
C GLU A 215 -0.48 -12.65 9.07
N VAL A 216 -1.17 -11.58 8.65
CA VAL A 216 -1.42 -11.27 7.23
C VAL A 216 -0.10 -11.05 6.49
N ILE A 217 0.84 -10.30 7.07
CA ILE A 217 2.14 -10.03 6.44
C ILE A 217 2.96 -11.32 6.31
N SER A 218 3.00 -12.15 7.34
CA SER A 218 3.68 -13.45 7.33
C SER A 218 3.06 -14.37 6.27
N TRP A 219 1.74 -14.48 6.23
CA TRP A 219 1.00 -15.20 5.19
C TRP A 219 1.39 -14.73 3.79
N SER A 220 1.41 -13.41 3.56
CA SER A 220 1.83 -12.84 2.28
C SER A 220 3.27 -13.21 1.92
N PHE A 221 4.21 -13.14 2.86
CA PHE A 221 5.61 -13.51 2.60
C PHE A 221 5.79 -15.01 2.37
N ARG A 222 4.99 -15.89 2.99
CA ARG A 222 5.01 -17.33 2.68
C ARG A 222 4.69 -17.60 1.21
N PHE A 223 3.68 -16.92 0.68
CA PHE A 223 3.32 -17.02 -0.74
C PHE A 223 4.35 -16.38 -1.67
N ALA A 224 4.96 -15.26 -1.26
CA ALA A 224 6.11 -14.70 -1.97
C ALA A 224 7.28 -15.68 -2.02
N ALA A 225 7.68 -16.28 -0.90
CA ALA A 225 8.78 -17.24 -0.84
C ALA A 225 8.51 -18.49 -1.70
N ALA A 226 7.27 -18.97 -1.70
CA ALA A 226 6.82 -20.08 -2.55
C ALA A 226 6.77 -19.71 -4.05
N GLY A 227 6.69 -18.42 -4.39
CA GLY A 227 6.58 -17.93 -5.76
C GLY A 227 5.20 -18.17 -6.39
N VAL A 228 4.15 -18.24 -5.59
CA VAL A 228 2.78 -18.50 -6.07
C VAL A 228 1.77 -17.57 -5.41
N PHE A 229 0.72 -17.20 -6.13
CA PHE A 229 -0.40 -16.46 -5.55
C PHE A 229 -1.27 -17.34 -4.64
N PRO A 230 -1.79 -16.79 -3.53
CA PRO A 230 -2.63 -17.55 -2.61
C PRO A 230 -3.92 -18.06 -3.24
N ARG A 231 -4.47 -19.14 -2.68
CA ARG A 231 -5.76 -19.74 -3.11
C ARG A 231 -6.94 -19.40 -2.20
N CYS A 232 -6.65 -18.89 -1.02
CA CYS A 232 -7.61 -18.50 0.00
C CYS A 232 -7.03 -17.31 0.77
N ARG A 233 -7.83 -16.72 1.66
CA ARG A 233 -7.43 -15.61 2.51
C ARG A 233 -6.43 -16.07 3.59
N HIS A 234 -5.85 -15.11 4.29
CA HIS A 234 -4.84 -15.35 5.34
C HIS A 234 -5.26 -16.31 6.45
N ASP A 235 -6.56 -16.36 6.76
CA ASP A 235 -7.21 -17.18 7.77
C ASP A 235 -7.68 -18.54 7.22
N GLY A 236 -7.35 -18.86 5.97
CA GLY A 236 -7.80 -20.06 5.27
C GLY A 236 -9.21 -19.97 4.68
N SER A 237 -9.95 -18.90 4.96
CA SER A 237 -11.31 -18.72 4.41
C SER A 237 -11.28 -18.49 2.89
N PRO A 238 -12.37 -18.83 2.18
CA PRO A 238 -12.48 -18.50 0.75
C PRO A 238 -12.35 -17.01 0.47
N TRP A 239 -11.97 -16.67 -0.76
CA TRP A 239 -11.96 -15.27 -1.20
C TRP A 239 -13.33 -14.61 -1.05
N HIS A 240 -13.34 -13.37 -0.55
CA HIS A 240 -14.56 -12.58 -0.54
C HIS A 240 -14.88 -12.08 -1.95
N ALA A 241 -16.12 -11.65 -2.18
CA ALA A 241 -16.51 -11.02 -3.45
C ALA A 241 -15.65 -9.78 -3.80
N SER A 242 -15.12 -9.08 -2.78
CA SER A 242 -14.21 -7.95 -2.96
C SER A 242 -12.80 -8.35 -3.42
N ASP A 243 -12.42 -9.62 -3.34
CA ASP A 243 -11.09 -10.14 -3.68
C ASP A 243 -10.99 -10.67 -5.12
N GLY A 244 -11.88 -10.26 -6.03
CA GLY A 244 -11.94 -10.79 -7.40
C GLY A 244 -10.62 -10.77 -8.17
N TYR A 245 -9.75 -9.76 -7.94
CA TYR A 245 -8.39 -9.73 -8.50
C TYR A 245 -7.52 -10.91 -8.02
N ARG A 246 -7.56 -11.20 -6.71
CA ARG A 246 -6.79 -12.29 -6.07
C ARG A 246 -7.34 -13.64 -6.47
N ALA A 247 -8.66 -13.78 -6.48
CA ALA A 247 -9.32 -14.98 -6.97
C ALA A 247 -8.95 -15.30 -8.42
N GLY A 248 -8.85 -14.29 -9.29
CA GLY A 248 -8.40 -14.47 -10.68
C GLY A 248 -6.89 -14.78 -10.85
N LYS A 249 -6.09 -14.59 -9.79
CA LYS A 249 -4.63 -14.86 -9.79
C LYS A 249 -4.26 -16.12 -9.02
N GLN A 250 -5.20 -16.76 -8.34
CA GLN A 250 -4.91 -17.88 -7.44
C GLN A 250 -4.08 -18.98 -8.12
N GLY A 251 -3.00 -19.41 -7.45
CA GLY A 251 -2.09 -20.44 -7.97
C GLY A 251 -1.22 -20.02 -9.17
N SER A 252 -1.36 -18.80 -9.70
CA SER A 252 -0.43 -18.29 -10.72
C SER A 252 0.93 -17.94 -10.12
N ALA A 253 1.94 -17.82 -10.98
CA ALA A 253 3.29 -17.46 -10.56
C ALA A 253 3.34 -16.04 -9.95
N CYS A 254 4.11 -15.91 -8.87
CA CYS A 254 4.42 -14.67 -8.18
C CYS A 254 5.96 -14.53 -8.09
N PRO A 255 6.52 -13.31 -8.20
CA PRO A 255 7.93 -13.09 -7.91
C PRO A 255 8.30 -13.62 -6.54
N ARG A 256 9.46 -14.26 -6.47
CA ARG A 256 9.97 -14.80 -5.22
C ARG A 256 10.66 -13.73 -4.40
N ALA A 257 10.37 -13.72 -3.10
CA ALA A 257 11.00 -12.79 -2.18
C ALA A 257 11.04 -13.36 -0.76
N VAL A 258 12.02 -12.91 0.01
CA VAL A 258 12.20 -13.27 1.41
C VAL A 258 12.38 -12.02 2.27
N LEU A 259 11.85 -12.09 3.50
CA LEU A 259 12.02 -11.02 4.49
C LEU A 259 13.37 -11.19 5.19
N GLY A 260 14.31 -10.29 4.92
CA GLY A 260 15.65 -10.32 5.52
C GLY A 260 15.82 -9.39 6.72
N GLN A 261 15.00 -8.35 6.84
CA GLN A 261 15.16 -7.34 7.88
C GLN A 261 13.83 -6.87 8.45
N VAL A 262 13.80 -6.75 9.77
CA VAL A 262 12.73 -6.08 10.52
C VAL A 262 13.35 -4.89 11.25
N ARG A 263 12.90 -3.69 10.91
CA ARG A 263 13.42 -2.44 11.46
C ARG A 263 12.26 -1.68 12.12
N GLY A 264 12.59 -0.83 13.09
CA GLY A 264 11.61 0.02 13.74
C GLY A 264 12.18 0.74 14.95
N ASP A 265 11.37 1.59 15.55
CA ASP A 265 11.72 2.22 16.82
C ASP A 265 11.49 1.26 18.01
N TRP A 266 11.95 1.66 19.20
CA TRP A 266 11.79 0.83 20.39
C TRP A 266 10.31 0.62 20.75
N ALA A 267 9.44 1.59 20.44
CA ALA A 267 8.01 1.48 20.72
C ALA A 267 7.35 0.40 19.85
N PHE A 268 7.74 0.29 18.58
CA PHE A 268 7.33 -0.76 17.67
C PHE A 268 7.81 -2.12 18.17
N PHE A 269 9.09 -2.29 18.47
CA PHE A 269 9.62 -3.58 18.90
C PHE A 269 8.98 -4.09 20.20
N LYS A 270 8.68 -3.21 21.16
CA LYS A 270 7.96 -3.61 22.37
C LYS A 270 6.54 -4.09 22.08
N GLN A 271 5.84 -3.43 21.17
CA GLN A 271 4.46 -3.79 20.81
C GLN A 271 4.38 -5.05 19.93
N VAL A 272 5.36 -5.26 19.07
CA VAL A 272 5.31 -6.30 18.02
C VAL A 272 6.12 -7.54 18.38
N LEU A 273 7.30 -7.36 18.95
CA LEU A 273 8.22 -8.45 19.29
C LEU A 273 8.21 -8.81 20.78
N TYR A 274 7.36 -8.14 21.57
CA TYR A 274 7.24 -8.36 23.02
C TYR A 274 8.59 -8.24 23.76
N LEU A 275 9.49 -7.38 23.26
CA LEU A 275 10.78 -7.16 23.93
C LEU A 275 10.56 -6.51 25.30
N PRO A 276 11.38 -6.87 26.31
CA PRO A 276 11.29 -6.29 27.65
C PRO A 276 11.53 -4.78 27.63
N ALA A 277 11.00 -4.10 28.65
CA ALA A 277 11.04 -2.65 28.78
C ALA A 277 12.44 -2.09 29.06
#